data_AF-A0A2V6DLB5-F1
#
_entry.id   AF-A0A2V6DLB5-F1
#
_cell.length_a   1.000
_cell.length_b   1.000
_cell.length_c   1.000
_cell.angle_alpha   90.00
_cell.angle_beta   90.00
_cell.angle_gamma   90.00
#
_symmetry.space_group_name_H-M   'P 1'
#
loop_
_entity.id
_entity.type
_entity.pdbx_description
1 polymer ?
#
loop_
_entity_poly.entity_id
_entity_poly.type
_entity_poly.pdbx_seq_one_letter_code
_entity_poly.pdbx_strand_id
1 'polypeptide(L)'
;MKWLFALLLALAIFGGAAYFSYNILFKQEIAVQKEQRGEIPSTPVPDLSLPEFQEAAKLRQEGKLVEARNALFAFIQKYPGGQHFEEAKDLLGAINIDILFSPVPSPEKQEYIVKKGDVIARVAQKMKSTPELIMRTNNMSGTMLHIGERLLISNPDFSMFIQTKQKIIALINHGQFFKQYHVQELKLPPKQLARINSKVAEILA
;
A
#
# COMPACT_ATOMS: atom_id res chain seq x y z
N MET A 1 -43.91 32.30 -29.22
CA MET A 1 -43.77 31.23 -28.20
C MET A 1 -44.48 29.92 -28.56
N LYS A 2 -45.70 29.91 -29.15
CA LYS A 2 -46.46 28.67 -29.40
C LYS A 2 -45.78 27.64 -30.35
N TRP A 3 -45.07 28.11 -31.38
CA TRP A 3 -44.32 27.24 -32.31
C TRP A 3 -43.09 26.58 -31.70
N LEU A 4 -42.48 27.19 -30.67
CA LEU A 4 -41.33 26.61 -29.97
C LEU A 4 -41.74 25.36 -29.17
N PHE A 5 -42.92 25.39 -28.56
CA PHE A 5 -43.50 24.25 -27.85
C PHE A 5 -43.87 23.10 -28.79
N ALA A 6 -44.42 23.40 -29.98
CA ALA A 6 -44.73 22.37 -30.97
C ALA A 6 -43.46 21.66 -31.48
N LEU A 7 -42.37 22.40 -31.66
CA LEU A 7 -41.09 21.86 -32.12
C LEU A 7 -40.42 20.99 -31.04
N LEU A 8 -40.48 21.41 -29.77
CA LEU A 8 -40.02 20.60 -28.63
C LEU A 8 -40.81 19.31 -28.47
N LEU A 9 -42.14 19.37 -28.61
CA LEU A 9 -43.00 18.19 -28.53
C LEU A 9 -42.71 17.21 -29.67
N ALA A 10 -42.52 17.71 -30.89
CA ALA A 10 -42.12 16.88 -32.03
C ALA A 10 -40.76 16.21 -31.78
N LEU A 11 -39.76 16.93 -31.29
CA LEU A 11 -38.43 16.38 -31.02
C LEU A 11 -38.46 15.33 -29.90
N ALA A 12 -39.30 15.51 -28.89
CA ALA A 12 -39.50 14.51 -27.84
C ALA A 12 -40.18 13.24 -28.37
N ILE A 13 -41.20 13.36 -29.23
CA ILE A 13 -41.93 12.21 -29.79
C ILE A 13 -41.06 11.47 -30.81
N PHE A 14 -40.49 12.17 -31.78
CA PHE A 14 -39.65 11.56 -32.81
C PHE A 14 -38.31 11.08 -32.25
N GLY A 15 -37.70 11.84 -31.34
CA GLY A 15 -36.48 11.44 -30.65
C GLY A 15 -36.71 10.25 -29.72
N GLY A 16 -37.82 10.23 -28.99
CA GLY A 16 -38.23 9.10 -28.15
C GLY A 16 -38.50 7.83 -28.96
N ALA A 17 -39.24 7.95 -30.08
CA ALA A 17 -39.51 6.84 -30.98
C ALA A 17 -38.22 6.30 -31.65
N ALA A 18 -37.32 7.18 -32.08
CA ALA A 18 -36.02 6.81 -32.64
C ALA A 18 -35.12 6.12 -31.61
N TYR A 19 -35.07 6.63 -30.38
CA TYR A 19 -34.32 6.02 -29.29
C TYR A 19 -34.86 4.63 -28.92
N PHE A 20 -36.19 4.51 -28.82
CA PHE A 20 -36.85 3.25 -28.48
C PHE A 20 -36.65 2.19 -29.56
N SER A 21 -36.81 2.56 -30.84
CA SER A 21 -36.57 1.67 -31.98
C SER A 21 -35.09 1.27 -32.11
N TYR A 22 -34.15 2.20 -31.87
CA TYR A 22 -32.72 1.89 -31.79
C TYR A 22 -32.40 0.86 -30.69
N ASN A 23 -32.95 1.06 -29.49
CA ASN A 23 -32.64 0.21 -28.34
C ASN A 23 -33.30 -1.18 -28.42
N ILE A 24 -34.47 -1.31 -29.06
CA ILE A 24 -35.19 -2.60 -29.17
C ILE A 24 -34.82 -3.38 -30.41
N LEU A 25 -34.79 -2.75 -31.59
CA LEU A 25 -34.62 -3.48 -32.86
C LEU A 25 -33.15 -3.61 -33.23
N PHE A 26 -32.40 -2.51 -33.21
CA PHE A 26 -31.05 -2.47 -33.78
C PHE A 26 -29.97 -2.92 -32.80
N LYS A 27 -30.13 -2.68 -31.50
CA LYS A 27 -29.14 -3.10 -30.48
C LYS A 27 -28.91 -4.61 -30.48
N GLN A 28 -29.96 -5.40 -30.70
CA GLN A 28 -29.89 -6.85 -30.73
C GLN A 28 -29.25 -7.36 -32.03
N GLU A 29 -29.60 -6.79 -33.20
CA GLU A 29 -28.96 -7.13 -34.48
C GLU A 29 -27.46 -6.77 -34.49
N ILE A 30 -27.06 -5.62 -33.93
CA ILE A 30 -25.66 -5.23 -33.83
C ILE A 30 -24.88 -6.19 -32.92
N ALA A 31 -25.48 -6.65 -31.81
CA ALA A 31 -24.88 -7.65 -30.93
C ALA A 31 -24.71 -9.00 -31.64
N VAL A 32 -25.75 -9.47 -32.33
CA VAL A 32 -25.71 -10.72 -33.11
C VAL A 32 -24.72 -10.63 -34.28
N GLN A 33 -24.62 -9.49 -34.97
CA GLN A 33 -23.63 -9.29 -36.02
C GLN A 33 -22.19 -9.26 -35.48
N LYS A 34 -21.96 -8.69 -34.29
CA LYS A 34 -20.65 -8.74 -33.62
C LYS A 34 -20.27 -10.18 -33.24
N GLU A 35 -21.25 -10.95 -32.74
CA GLU A 35 -21.08 -12.39 -32.46
C GLU A 35 -20.81 -13.20 -33.75
N GLN A 36 -21.55 -12.95 -34.83
CA GLN A 36 -21.37 -13.61 -36.14
C GLN A 36 -20.07 -13.23 -36.85
N ARG A 37 -19.58 -11.99 -36.64
CA ARG A 37 -18.28 -11.52 -37.16
C ARG A 37 -17.10 -12.14 -36.39
N GLY A 38 -17.36 -12.94 -35.35
CA GLY A 38 -16.32 -13.56 -34.54
C GLY A 38 -15.53 -12.56 -33.70
N GLU A 39 -16.09 -11.37 -33.46
CA GLU A 39 -15.53 -10.42 -32.49
C GLU A 39 -15.82 -10.97 -31.09
N ILE A 40 -14.95 -11.86 -30.61
CA ILE A 40 -15.02 -12.40 -29.25
C ILE A 40 -14.99 -11.20 -28.31
N PRO A 41 -16.04 -10.92 -27.51
CA PRO A 41 -15.93 -9.93 -26.45
C PRO A 41 -14.76 -10.38 -25.59
N SER A 42 -13.71 -9.56 -25.50
CA SER A 42 -12.52 -9.90 -24.73
C SER A 42 -12.97 -10.14 -23.28
N THR A 43 -13.16 -11.39 -22.90
CA THR A 43 -13.45 -11.75 -21.51
C THR A 43 -12.27 -11.22 -20.72
N PRO A 44 -12.48 -10.37 -19.69
CA PRO A 44 -11.37 -9.92 -18.87
C PRO A 44 -10.66 -11.17 -18.35
N VAL A 45 -9.35 -11.24 -18.60
CA VAL A 45 -8.53 -12.37 -18.15
C VAL A 45 -8.74 -12.52 -16.64
N PRO A 46 -9.14 -13.69 -16.12
CA PRO A 46 -9.33 -13.87 -14.69
C PRO A 46 -8.07 -13.48 -13.92
N ASP A 47 -8.20 -12.58 -12.95
CA ASP A 47 -7.06 -12.17 -12.12
C ASP A 47 -6.71 -13.30 -11.14
N LEU A 48 -5.66 -14.05 -11.48
CA LEU A 48 -5.15 -15.16 -10.69
C LEU A 48 -4.50 -14.71 -9.36
N SER A 49 -4.21 -13.42 -9.21
CA SER A 49 -3.54 -12.85 -8.04
C SER A 49 -4.53 -12.35 -6.98
N LEU A 50 -5.75 -12.00 -7.39
CA LEU A 50 -6.77 -11.41 -6.52
C LEU A 50 -7.09 -12.24 -5.26
N PRO A 51 -7.31 -13.57 -5.34
CA PRO A 51 -7.66 -14.35 -4.14
C PRO A 51 -6.55 -14.35 -3.08
N GLU A 52 -5.29 -14.49 -3.50
CA GLU A 52 -4.14 -14.52 -2.59
C GLU A 52 -3.90 -13.15 -1.96
N PHE A 53 -4.10 -12.06 -2.73
CA PHE A 53 -4.05 -10.71 -2.18
C PHE A 53 -5.15 -10.46 -1.15
N GLN A 54 -6.39 -10.88 -1.45
CA GLN A 54 -7.53 -10.75 -0.53
C GLN A 54 -7.33 -11.56 0.76
N GLU A 55 -6.75 -12.76 0.68
CA GLU A 55 -6.40 -13.56 1.84
C GLU A 55 -5.41 -12.84 2.75
N ALA A 56 -4.35 -12.25 2.17
CA ALA A 56 -3.39 -11.47 2.93
C ALA A 56 -4.01 -10.23 3.59
N ALA A 57 -4.95 -9.56 2.89
CA ALA A 57 -5.72 -8.44 3.46
C ALA A 57 -6.63 -8.89 4.62
N LYS A 58 -7.22 -10.09 4.52
CA LYS A 58 -8.03 -10.67 5.59
C LYS A 58 -7.20 -10.98 6.84
N LEU A 59 -6.00 -11.54 6.68
CA LEU A 59 -5.09 -11.77 7.80
C LEU A 59 -4.78 -10.48 8.58
N ARG A 60 -4.61 -9.36 7.87
CA ARG A 60 -4.45 -8.05 8.50
C ARG A 60 -5.68 -7.64 9.31
N GLN A 61 -6.88 -7.80 8.75
CA GLN A 61 -8.14 -7.49 9.44
C GLN A 61 -8.34 -8.35 10.71
N GLU A 62 -7.87 -9.60 10.68
CA GLU A 62 -7.87 -10.51 11.83
C GLU A 62 -6.78 -10.17 12.87
N GLY A 63 -5.94 -9.15 12.64
CA GLY A 63 -4.85 -8.75 13.53
C GLY A 63 -3.59 -9.62 13.43
N LYS A 64 -3.56 -10.58 12.50
CA LYS A 64 -2.42 -11.50 12.27
C LYS A 64 -1.34 -10.83 11.42
N LEU A 65 -0.75 -9.76 11.95
CA LEU A 65 0.15 -8.88 11.21
C LEU A 65 1.36 -9.60 10.61
N VAL A 66 1.99 -10.52 11.34
CA VAL A 66 3.18 -11.25 10.87
C VAL A 66 2.83 -12.20 9.73
N GLU A 67 1.69 -12.90 9.81
CA GLU A 67 1.20 -13.77 8.75
C GLU A 67 0.84 -12.96 7.51
N ALA A 68 0.11 -11.85 7.69
CA ALA A 68 -0.26 -10.93 6.60
C ALA A 68 0.99 -10.39 5.88
N ARG A 69 2.02 -9.98 6.64
CA ARG A 69 3.30 -9.52 6.10
C ARG A 69 3.97 -10.61 5.27
N ASN A 70 4.07 -11.82 5.79
CA ASN A 70 4.72 -12.93 5.11
C ASN A 70 3.97 -13.32 3.83
N ALA A 71 2.64 -13.34 3.88
CA ALA A 71 1.78 -13.60 2.72
C ALA A 71 1.98 -12.54 1.63
N LEU A 72 2.02 -11.24 1.99
CA LEU A 72 2.27 -10.17 1.02
C LEU A 72 3.68 -10.22 0.43
N PHE A 73 4.68 -10.56 1.24
CA PHE A 73 6.03 -10.74 0.74
C PHE A 73 6.08 -11.86 -0.30
N ALA A 74 5.46 -13.02 -0.01
CA ALA A 74 5.35 -14.13 -0.96
C ALA A 74 4.57 -13.74 -2.22
N PHE A 75 3.46 -13.01 -2.07
CA PHE A 75 2.65 -12.49 -3.17
C PHE A 75 3.47 -11.62 -4.14
N ILE A 76 4.21 -10.64 -3.60
CA ILE A 76 5.04 -9.71 -4.38
C ILE A 76 6.14 -10.46 -5.13
N GLN A 77 6.73 -11.50 -4.54
CA GLN A 77 7.73 -12.34 -5.20
C GLN A 77 7.13 -13.22 -6.30
N LYS A 78 5.93 -13.74 -6.08
CA LYS A 78 5.25 -14.66 -6.99
C LYS A 78 4.65 -13.96 -8.22
N TYR A 79 4.13 -12.74 -8.04
CA TYR A 79 3.47 -11.96 -9.09
C TYR A 79 4.18 -10.62 -9.35
N PRO A 80 5.45 -10.63 -9.83
CA PRO A 80 6.15 -9.40 -10.12
C PRO A 80 5.44 -8.62 -11.23
N GLY A 81 5.02 -7.39 -10.95
CA GLY A 81 4.28 -6.56 -11.90
C GLY A 81 2.85 -7.03 -12.20
N GLY A 82 2.27 -7.89 -11.36
CA GLY A 82 0.86 -8.26 -11.42
C GLY A 82 -0.07 -7.07 -11.11
N GLN A 83 -1.38 -7.25 -11.36
CA GLN A 83 -2.38 -6.19 -11.23
C GLN A 83 -2.39 -5.53 -9.84
N HIS A 84 -2.29 -6.33 -8.77
CA HIS A 84 -2.27 -5.85 -7.38
C HIS A 84 -0.87 -5.63 -6.80
N PHE A 85 0.18 -5.60 -7.64
CA PHE A 85 1.57 -5.54 -7.15
C PHE A 85 1.88 -4.28 -6.33
N GLU A 86 1.46 -3.10 -6.81
CA GLU A 86 1.71 -1.85 -6.08
C GLU A 86 0.84 -1.74 -4.82
N GLU A 87 -0.41 -2.20 -4.88
CA GLU A 87 -1.31 -2.26 -3.73
C GLU A 87 -0.78 -3.20 -2.63
N ALA A 88 -0.22 -4.34 -3.03
CA ALA A 88 0.43 -5.27 -2.11
C ALA A 88 1.67 -4.65 -1.45
N LYS A 89 2.48 -3.87 -2.18
CA LYS A 89 3.63 -3.15 -1.61
C LYS A 89 3.19 -2.05 -0.64
N ASP A 90 2.13 -1.32 -0.96
CA ASP A 90 1.57 -0.29 -0.09
C ASP A 90 1.00 -0.92 1.19
N LEU A 91 0.26 -2.02 1.06
CA LEU A 91 -0.30 -2.77 2.20
C LEU A 91 0.81 -3.37 3.08
N LEU A 92 1.84 -3.96 2.46
CA LEU A 92 3.02 -4.48 3.15
C LEU A 92 3.72 -3.38 3.93
N GLY A 93 3.90 -2.20 3.33
CA GLY A 93 4.52 -1.06 3.98
C GLY A 93 3.72 -0.55 5.18
N ALA A 94 2.39 -0.57 5.10
CA ALA A 94 1.53 -0.23 6.22
C ALA A 94 1.63 -1.26 7.36
N ILE A 95 1.62 -2.56 7.05
CA ILE A 95 1.81 -3.62 8.05
C ILE A 95 3.19 -3.54 8.71
N ASN A 96 4.24 -3.26 7.95
CA ASN A 96 5.59 -3.09 8.50
C ASN A 96 5.66 -1.93 9.51
N ILE A 97 4.92 -0.85 9.28
CA ILE A 97 4.78 0.26 10.23
C ILE A 97 3.99 -0.17 11.46
N ASP A 98 2.85 -0.85 11.27
CA ASP A 98 2.03 -1.35 12.38
C ASP A 98 2.85 -2.28 13.28
N ILE A 99 3.65 -3.18 12.69
CA ILE A 99 4.57 -4.04 13.43
C ILE A 99 5.64 -3.20 14.12
N LEU A 100 6.33 -2.29 13.42
CA LEU A 100 7.42 -1.50 14.02
C LEU A 100 6.99 -0.74 15.28
N PHE A 101 5.80 -0.15 15.27
CA PHE A 101 5.30 0.69 16.37
C PHE A 101 4.28 0.00 17.29
N SER A 102 4.27 -1.34 17.34
CA SER A 102 3.44 -2.09 18.27
C SER A 102 4.25 -3.13 19.05
N PRO A 103 3.77 -3.60 20.21
CA PRO A 103 4.43 -4.63 20.99
C PRO A 103 4.15 -6.04 20.43
N VAL A 104 4.09 -6.18 19.11
CA VAL A 104 3.96 -7.48 18.42
C VAL A 104 5.35 -8.09 18.26
N PRO A 105 5.60 -9.32 18.76
CA PRO A 105 6.84 -10.03 18.50
C PRO A 105 7.07 -10.21 17.00
N SER A 106 8.25 -9.83 16.52
CA SER A 106 8.66 -10.05 15.13
C SER A 106 10.14 -10.41 15.07
N PRO A 107 10.60 -11.06 13.98
CA PRO A 107 12.01 -11.41 13.81
C PRO A 107 12.98 -10.21 13.85
N GLU A 108 12.48 -9.00 13.57
CA GLU A 108 13.30 -7.77 13.59
C GLU A 108 13.43 -7.16 15.00
N LYS A 109 12.76 -7.73 16.00
CA LYS A 109 12.76 -7.24 17.38
C LYS A 109 13.48 -8.19 18.31
N GLN A 110 14.24 -7.61 19.22
CA GLN A 110 14.90 -8.33 20.30
C GLN A 110 14.15 -8.09 21.61
N GLU A 111 13.90 -9.17 22.36
CA GLU A 111 13.39 -9.07 23.72
C GLU A 111 14.50 -8.65 24.69
N TYR A 112 14.23 -7.67 25.54
CA TYR A 112 15.12 -7.18 26.57
C TYR A 112 14.42 -7.16 27.93
N ILE A 113 15.04 -7.76 28.93
CA ILE A 113 14.56 -7.72 30.31
C ILE A 113 15.30 -6.62 31.05
N VAL A 114 14.56 -5.64 31.56
CA VAL A 114 15.09 -4.50 32.31
C VAL A 114 15.79 -4.97 33.58
N LYS A 115 17.02 -4.47 33.79
CA LYS A 115 17.86 -4.79 34.93
C LYS A 115 17.93 -3.62 35.91
N LYS A 116 18.36 -3.91 37.15
CA LYS A 116 18.57 -2.88 38.18
C LYS A 116 19.55 -1.81 37.67
N GLY A 117 19.11 -0.56 37.72
CA GLY A 117 19.91 0.61 37.32
C GLY A 117 19.85 0.96 35.83
N ASP A 118 19.07 0.21 35.03
CA ASP A 118 18.80 0.59 33.64
C ASP A 118 18.03 1.90 33.55
N VAL A 119 18.37 2.70 32.55
CA VAL A 119 17.62 3.87 32.12
C VAL A 119 17.43 3.77 30.62
N ILE A 120 16.31 4.28 30.10
CA ILE A 120 15.92 4.05 28.71
C ILE A 120 17.01 4.48 27.71
N ALA A 121 17.70 5.59 27.96
CA ALA A 121 18.79 6.06 27.10
C ALA A 121 19.96 5.08 27.02
N ARG A 122 20.35 4.46 28.15
CA ARG A 122 21.43 3.47 28.18
C ARG A 122 21.01 2.15 27.53
N VAL A 123 19.76 1.74 27.72
CA VAL A 123 19.20 0.55 27.06
C VAL A 123 19.16 0.79 25.54
N ALA A 124 18.63 1.93 25.09
CA ALA A 124 18.59 2.33 23.69
C ALA A 124 19.98 2.29 23.05
N GLN A 125 20.97 2.96 23.66
CA GLN A 125 22.34 2.97 23.16
C GLN A 125 22.95 1.55 23.08
N LYS A 126 22.78 0.75 24.12
CA LYS A 126 23.30 -0.63 24.17
C LYS A 126 22.69 -1.51 23.07
N MET A 127 21.41 -1.31 22.79
CA MET A 127 20.63 -2.09 21.83
C MET A 127 20.61 -1.48 20.43
N LYS A 128 21.39 -0.40 20.20
CA LYS A 128 21.46 0.35 18.94
C LYS A 128 20.07 0.79 18.47
N SER A 129 19.30 1.36 19.38
CA SER A 129 17.97 1.89 19.15
C SER A 129 17.87 3.31 19.73
N THR A 130 16.72 3.94 19.64
CA THR A 130 16.41 5.23 20.27
C THR A 130 15.40 5.10 21.41
N PRO A 131 15.48 5.95 22.45
CA PRO A 131 14.49 5.97 23.52
C PRO A 131 13.07 6.07 23.00
N GLU A 132 12.84 6.95 22.03
CA GLU A 132 11.53 7.23 21.43
C GLU A 132 11.00 6.00 20.68
N LEU A 133 11.88 5.28 19.96
CA LEU A 133 11.49 4.06 19.25
C LEU A 133 11.15 2.94 20.23
N ILE A 134 11.94 2.76 21.30
CA ILE A 134 11.62 1.80 22.36
C ILE A 134 10.26 2.13 22.98
N MET A 135 10.03 3.40 23.33
CA MET A 135 8.76 3.83 23.93
C MET A 135 7.58 3.54 23.01
N ARG A 136 7.66 3.95 21.74
CA ARG A 136 6.58 3.72 20.77
C ARG A 136 6.33 2.23 20.53
N THR A 137 7.39 1.45 20.33
CA THR A 137 7.27 -0.01 20.12
C THR A 137 6.56 -0.69 21.30
N ASN A 138 6.78 -0.21 22.52
CA ASN A 138 6.25 -0.83 23.75
C ASN A 138 5.02 -0.10 24.31
N ASN A 139 4.38 0.79 23.54
CA ASN A 139 3.23 1.60 23.98
C ASN A 139 3.47 2.37 25.29
N MET A 140 4.71 2.81 25.54
CA MET A 140 5.08 3.53 26.75
C MET A 140 4.75 5.01 26.62
N SER A 141 4.17 5.59 27.67
CA SER A 141 3.89 7.03 27.76
C SER A 141 5.03 7.85 28.38
N GLY A 142 6.05 7.18 28.94
CA GLY A 142 7.18 7.82 29.60
C GLY A 142 8.45 6.97 29.59
N THR A 143 9.51 7.48 30.18
CA THR A 143 10.87 6.90 30.16
C THR A 143 11.19 6.03 31.38
N MET A 144 10.26 5.89 32.32
CA MET A 144 10.44 5.11 33.54
C MET A 144 10.43 3.61 33.22
N LEU A 145 11.47 2.90 33.65
CA LEU A 145 11.62 1.46 33.47
C LEU A 145 11.46 0.73 34.80
N HIS A 146 10.76 -0.41 34.79
CA HIS A 146 10.61 -1.27 35.96
C HIS A 146 11.52 -2.49 35.85
N ILE A 147 12.19 -2.86 36.94
CA ILE A 147 13.05 -4.05 36.94
C ILE A 147 12.22 -5.30 36.61
N GLY A 148 12.70 -6.12 35.68
CA GLY A 148 12.00 -7.32 35.21
C GLY A 148 10.99 -7.06 34.09
N GLU A 149 10.76 -5.80 33.71
CA GLU A 149 9.93 -5.43 32.56
C GLU A 149 10.52 -6.00 31.26
N ARG A 150 9.66 -6.55 30.42
CA ARG A 150 10.03 -7.09 29.10
C ARG A 150 9.75 -6.04 28.04
N LEU A 151 10.79 -5.62 27.35
CA LEU A 151 10.73 -4.67 26.25
C LEU A 151 11.03 -5.38 24.93
N LEU A 152 10.27 -5.05 23.90
CA LEU A 152 10.60 -5.39 22.52
C LEU A 152 11.35 -4.22 21.90
N ILE A 153 12.58 -4.46 21.47
CA ILE A 153 13.47 -3.42 20.95
C ILE A 153 13.73 -3.66 19.47
N SER A 154 13.42 -2.65 18.66
CA SER A 154 13.67 -2.60 17.23
C SER A 154 15.00 -1.85 16.97
N ASN A 155 15.82 -2.37 16.05
CA ASN A 155 17.03 -1.71 15.55
C ASN A 155 16.96 -1.65 14.01
N PRO A 156 16.20 -0.70 13.44
CA PRO A 156 16.13 -0.54 12.00
C PRO A 156 17.41 0.10 11.44
N ASP A 157 17.86 -0.39 10.29
CA ASP A 157 18.92 0.25 9.49
C ASP A 157 18.29 0.77 8.20
N PHE A 158 17.74 2.00 8.30
CA PHE A 158 16.97 2.59 7.22
C PHE A 158 17.88 3.25 6.17
N SER A 159 17.67 2.86 4.92
CA SER A 159 18.11 3.59 3.74
C SER A 159 16.92 3.89 2.86
N MET A 160 17.05 4.86 1.97
CA MET A 160 15.98 5.20 1.05
C MET A 160 16.51 5.46 -0.35
N PHE A 161 15.67 5.23 -1.34
CA PHE A 161 15.92 5.70 -2.68
C PHE A 161 14.69 6.35 -3.29
N ILE A 162 14.96 7.33 -4.15
CA ILE A 162 13.94 8.12 -4.84
C ILE A 162 14.00 7.74 -6.32
N GLN A 163 12.87 7.31 -6.85
CA GLN A 163 12.64 7.03 -8.26
C GLN A 163 11.87 8.20 -8.87
N THR A 164 12.59 9.11 -9.53
CA THR A 164 12.02 10.38 -10.01
C THR A 164 11.02 10.19 -11.14
N LYS A 165 11.24 9.20 -12.01
CA LYS A 165 10.32 8.86 -13.11
C LYS A 165 9.03 8.22 -12.60
N GLN A 166 9.14 7.31 -11.64
CA GLN A 166 8.00 6.60 -11.04
C GLN A 166 7.29 7.43 -9.97
N LYS A 167 7.88 8.54 -9.52
CA LYS A 167 7.40 9.33 -8.37
C LYS A 167 7.27 8.50 -7.10
N ILE A 168 8.24 7.62 -6.84
CA ILE A 168 8.24 6.74 -5.67
C ILE A 168 9.43 7.06 -4.78
N ILE A 169 9.19 7.11 -3.47
CA ILE A 169 10.24 7.02 -2.46
C ILE A 169 10.11 5.65 -1.80
N ALA A 170 11.13 4.81 -1.91
CA ALA A 170 11.19 3.53 -1.22
C ALA A 170 12.09 3.63 0.01
N LEU A 171 11.56 3.23 1.16
CA LEU A 171 12.27 3.03 2.41
C LEU A 171 12.66 1.56 2.52
N ILE A 172 13.92 1.31 2.85
CA ILE A 172 14.58 0.01 2.90
C ILE A 172 15.12 -0.19 4.30
N ASN A 173 14.87 -1.34 4.91
CA ASN A 173 15.38 -1.72 6.23
C ASN A 173 16.27 -2.95 6.08
N HIS A 174 17.54 -2.88 6.50
CA HIS A 174 18.49 -4.01 6.37
C HIS A 174 18.56 -4.58 4.94
N GLY A 175 18.47 -3.72 3.93
CA GLY A 175 18.47 -4.11 2.51
C GLY A 175 17.14 -4.66 1.96
N GLN A 176 16.11 -4.80 2.78
CA GLN A 176 14.78 -5.29 2.38
C GLN A 176 13.78 -4.15 2.23
N PHE A 177 12.81 -4.31 1.33
CA PHE A 177 11.71 -3.34 1.19
C PHE A 177 10.97 -3.18 2.52
N PHE A 178 10.85 -1.94 2.99
CA PHE A 178 10.12 -1.63 4.21
C PHE A 178 8.80 -0.91 3.91
N LYS A 179 8.82 0.17 3.14
CA LYS A 179 7.62 0.95 2.77
C LYS A 179 7.89 1.78 1.53
N GLN A 180 6.85 2.15 0.79
CA GLN A 180 6.95 3.19 -0.23
C GLN A 180 6.00 4.35 0.01
N TYR A 181 6.33 5.48 -0.60
CA TYR A 181 5.54 6.70 -0.62
C TYR A 181 5.41 7.20 -2.06
N HIS A 182 4.20 7.60 -2.42
CA HIS A 182 3.89 8.23 -3.71
C HIS A 182 4.15 9.74 -3.63
N VAL A 183 5.04 10.24 -4.48
CA VAL A 183 5.44 11.64 -4.50
C VAL A 183 4.40 12.45 -5.26
N GLN A 184 3.78 13.41 -4.56
CA GLN A 184 2.77 14.28 -5.15
C GLN A 184 3.39 15.34 -6.07
N GLU A 185 4.47 15.98 -5.62
CA GLU A 185 5.15 17.07 -6.33
C GLU A 185 6.67 16.85 -6.36
N LEU A 186 7.29 17.13 -7.52
CA LEU A 186 8.75 17.06 -7.72
C LEU A 186 9.24 18.40 -8.25
N LYS A 187 9.96 19.16 -7.42
CA LYS A 187 10.66 20.39 -7.81
C LYS A 187 12.15 20.12 -7.88
N LEU A 188 12.59 19.53 -8.98
CA LEU A 188 13.98 19.12 -9.19
C LEU A 188 14.63 19.91 -10.33
N PRO A 189 15.95 20.17 -10.25
CA PRO A 189 16.67 20.77 -11.36
C PRO A 189 16.67 19.84 -12.59
N PRO A 190 16.82 20.39 -13.81
CA PRO A 190 16.62 19.65 -15.06
C PRO A 190 17.60 18.48 -15.30
N LYS A 191 18.72 18.40 -14.56
CA LYS A 191 19.72 17.33 -14.68
C LYS A 191 19.80 16.49 -13.40
N GLN A 192 18.73 15.76 -13.08
CA GLN A 192 18.72 14.84 -11.95
C GLN A 192 18.82 13.38 -12.41
N LEU A 193 19.50 12.55 -11.62
CA LEU A 193 19.53 11.10 -11.81
C LEU A 193 18.11 10.50 -11.71
N ALA A 194 17.85 9.44 -12.47
CA ALA A 194 16.59 8.71 -12.42
C ALA A 194 16.36 8.01 -11.06
N ARG A 195 17.47 7.67 -10.38
CA ARG A 195 17.50 7.09 -9.05
C ARG A 195 18.46 7.86 -8.17
N ILE A 196 18.00 8.28 -7.00
CA ILE A 196 18.81 8.95 -5.97
C ILE A 196 18.82 8.02 -4.76
N ASN A 197 19.99 7.60 -4.29
CA ASN A 197 20.12 6.79 -3.06
C ASN A 197 20.54 7.69 -1.91
N SER A 198 19.98 7.47 -0.72
CA SER A 198 20.31 8.20 0.51
C SER A 198 20.27 7.27 1.71
N LYS A 199 21.08 7.57 2.73
CA LYS A 199 20.92 6.97 4.06
C LYS A 199 19.98 7.83 4.89
N VAL A 200 19.16 7.19 5.72
CA VAL A 200 18.34 7.92 6.70
C VAL A 200 19.22 8.13 7.93
N ALA A 201 19.63 9.37 8.17
CA ALA A 201 20.28 9.72 9.42
C ALA A 201 19.21 9.89 10.51
N GLU A 202 19.44 9.31 11.69
CA GLU A 202 18.68 9.72 12.86
C GLU A 202 19.07 11.16 13.20
N ILE A 203 18.11 12.08 13.08
CA ILE A 203 18.23 13.37 13.75
C ILE A 203 17.80 13.09 15.18
N LEU A 204 18.78 12.81 16.05
CA LEU A 204 18.58 12.85 17.50
C LEU A 204 18.19 14.29 17.83
N ALA A 205 16.89 14.54 17.97
CA ALA A 205 16.34 15.80 18.44
C ALA A 205 16.17 15.76 19.96
#